data_AF-B6SN78-F1
#
_entry.id   AF-B6SN78-F1
#
_cell.length_a   1.000
_cell.length_b   1.000
_cell.length_c   1.000
_cell.angle_alpha   90.00
_cell.angle_beta   90.00
_cell.angle_gamma   90.00
#
_symmetry.space_group_name_H-M   'P 1'
#
loop_
_entity.id
_entity.type
_entity.pdbx_description
1 polymer ?
#
loop_
_entity_poly.entity_id
_entity_poly.type
_entity_poly.pdbx_seq_one_letter_code
_entity_poly.pdbx_strand_id
1 'polypeptide(L)'
;MAYCAFAPSAPPQYSELKMTLYTNKEVYRSGPDQNGVTITERSNMGTTWVFSWPVADGPTPDANIVGQLQGTSVQVANTPVVVYHYSLGLVFEDKR
;
A
#
# COMPACT_ATOMS: atom_id res chain seq x y z
N MET A 1 -2.94 -49.81 -4.86
CA MET A 1 -2.40 -48.65 -4.13
C MET A 1 -1.65 -47.78 -5.13
N ALA A 2 -2.09 -46.55 -5.37
CA ALA A 2 -1.40 -45.63 -6.27
C ALA A 2 -0.40 -44.80 -5.46
N TYR A 3 0.88 -44.83 -5.85
CA TYR A 3 1.94 -44.02 -5.27
C TYR A 3 1.98 -42.68 -6.03
N CYS A 4 1.64 -41.57 -5.37
CA CYS A 4 1.95 -40.25 -5.87
C CYS A 4 3.37 -39.89 -5.41
N ALA A 5 4.32 -39.86 -6.34
CA ALA A 5 5.63 -39.30 -6.08
C ALA A 5 5.51 -37.76 -6.06
N PHE A 6 5.77 -37.14 -4.91
CA PHE A 6 5.99 -35.70 -4.86
C PHE A 6 7.31 -35.41 -5.58
N ALA A 7 7.25 -34.65 -6.67
CA ALA A 7 8.47 -34.12 -7.28
C ALA A 7 9.26 -33.32 -6.23
N PRO A 8 10.60 -33.42 -6.18
CA PRO A 8 11.38 -32.64 -5.23
C PRO A 8 11.17 -31.15 -5.54
N SER A 9 10.42 -30.46 -4.68
CA SER A 9 10.35 -29.01 -4.69
C SER A 9 11.74 -28.48 -4.36
N ALA A 10 12.26 -27.58 -5.19
CA ALA A 10 13.49 -26.86 -4.85
C ALA A 10 13.36 -26.30 -3.42
N PRO A 11 14.42 -26.38 -2.59
CA PRO A 11 14.37 -25.79 -1.26
C PRO A 11 14.01 -24.30 -1.40
N PRO A 12 13.18 -23.75 -0.49
CA PRO A 12 12.81 -22.35 -0.53
C PRO A 12 14.09 -21.51 -0.59
N GLN A 13 14.30 -20.83 -1.73
CA GLN A 13 15.40 -19.91 -1.89
C GLN A 13 14.99 -18.60 -1.23
N TYR A 14 15.68 -18.24 -0.15
CA TYR A 14 15.54 -16.91 0.42
C TYR A 14 16.15 -15.90 -0.55
N SER A 15 15.31 -15.13 -1.22
CA SER A 15 15.73 -13.92 -1.91
C SER A 15 15.47 -12.74 -0.99
N GLU A 16 16.53 -12.21 -0.40
CA GLU A 16 16.43 -10.94 0.33
C GLU A 16 16.46 -9.79 -0.66
N LEU A 17 15.45 -8.93 -0.61
CA LEU A 17 15.39 -7.68 -1.35
C LEU A 17 15.22 -6.54 -0.36
N LYS A 18 16.20 -5.65 -0.31
CA LYS A 18 16.12 -4.42 0.49
C LYS A 18 15.83 -3.24 -0.44
N MET A 19 14.72 -2.56 -0.19
CA MET A 19 14.30 -1.41 -0.98
C MET A 19 13.91 -0.27 -0.05
N THR A 20 14.29 0.95 -0.41
CA THR A 20 13.82 2.18 0.23
C THR A 20 12.89 2.87 -0.74
N LEU A 21 11.64 3.03 -0.36
CA LEU A 21 10.59 3.60 -1.20
C LEU A 21 9.97 4.79 -0.50
N TYR A 22 9.55 5.78 -1.29
CA TYR A 22 8.98 7.02 -0.81
C TYR A 22 7.55 7.12 -1.30
N THR A 23 6.60 7.12 -0.38
CA THR A 23 5.20 7.38 -0.72
C THR A 23 5.03 8.88 -0.81
N ASN A 24 4.61 9.39 -1.98
CA ASN A 24 4.26 10.79 -2.08
C ASN A 24 3.01 11.04 -1.22
N LYS A 25 3.09 12.09 -0.40
CA LYS A 25 2.10 12.45 0.62
C LYS A 25 0.69 12.50 0.04
N GLU A 26 -0.27 11.99 0.82
CA GLU A 26 -1.71 12.07 0.56
C GLU A 26 -2.12 13.43 0.00
N VAL A 27 -2.73 13.44 -1.20
CA VAL A 27 -3.30 14.65 -1.79
C VAL A 27 -4.72 14.78 -1.27
N TYR A 28 -4.83 15.36 -0.07
CA TYR A 28 -6.12 15.59 0.55
C TYR A 28 -6.81 16.82 -0.02
N ARG A 29 -8.07 16.61 -0.38
CA ARG A 29 -9.09 17.62 -0.73
C ARG A 29 -8.90 18.30 -2.07
N SER A 30 -9.74 17.85 -3.00
CA SER A 30 -10.20 18.50 -4.23
C SER A 30 -9.13 18.77 -5.29
N GLY A 31 -9.30 18.05 -6.41
CA GLY A 31 -8.50 18.18 -7.62
C GLY A 31 -8.69 16.93 -8.48
N PRO A 32 -8.38 16.98 -9.77
CA PRO A 32 -8.42 15.80 -10.63
C PRO A 32 -7.48 14.68 -10.14
N ASP A 33 -6.46 15.03 -9.36
CA ASP A 33 -5.39 14.12 -8.91
C ASP A 33 -5.62 13.57 -7.49
N GLN A 34 -6.86 13.60 -6.99
CA GLN A 34 -7.17 13.05 -5.67
C GLN A 34 -6.89 11.54 -5.63
N ASN A 35 -6.00 11.14 -4.73
CA ASN A 35 -5.44 9.78 -4.66
C ASN A 35 -5.93 8.98 -3.44
N GLY A 36 -6.96 9.48 -2.76
CA GLY A 36 -7.68 8.78 -1.71
C GLY A 36 -9.05 9.39 -1.45
N VAL A 37 -10.01 8.57 -1.02
CA VAL A 37 -11.40 8.96 -0.80
C VAL A 37 -11.91 8.40 0.53
N THR A 38 -12.62 9.24 1.29
CA THR A 38 -13.36 8.80 2.48
C THR A 38 -14.61 8.06 2.03
N ILE A 39 -14.72 6.78 2.38
CA ILE A 39 -15.90 5.96 2.07
C ILE A 39 -16.88 5.86 3.24
N THR A 40 -16.39 6.05 4.46
CA THR A 40 -17.21 6.17 5.67
C THR A 40 -16.72 7.37 6.45
N GLU A 41 -17.56 8.37 6.64
CA GLU A 41 -17.24 9.56 7.43
C GLU A 41 -17.81 9.43 8.84
N ARG A 42 -16.94 9.50 9.85
CA ARG A 42 -17.28 9.59 11.27
C ARG A 42 -16.49 10.75 11.88
N SER A 43 -16.84 11.13 13.10
CA SER A 43 -16.11 12.20 13.80
C SER A 43 -14.68 11.80 14.17
N ASN A 44 -14.41 10.51 14.40
CA ASN A 44 -13.09 9.97 14.71
C ASN A 44 -13.04 8.46 14.34
N MET A 45 -13.25 7.58 15.32
CA MET A 45 -13.18 6.14 15.14
C MET A 45 -14.22 5.64 14.12
N GLY A 46 -13.78 4.76 13.22
CA GLY A 46 -14.59 4.19 12.16
C GLY A 46 -14.60 4.98 10.86
N THR A 47 -13.99 6.18 10.82
CA THR A 47 -13.73 6.86 9.55
C THR A 47 -12.84 5.96 8.70
N THR A 48 -13.25 5.74 7.45
CA THR A 48 -12.62 4.77 6.54
C THR A 48 -12.26 5.45 5.23
N TRP A 49 -11.04 5.19 4.76
CA TRP A 49 -10.52 5.67 3.48
C TRP A 49 -10.16 4.52 2.56
N VAL A 50 -10.30 4.75 1.27
CA VAL A 50 -9.69 3.95 0.20
C VAL A 50 -8.65 4.84 -0.48
N PHE A 51 -7.47 4.30 -0.78
CA PHE A 51 -6.38 5.08 -1.36
C PHE A 51 -5.59 4.30 -2.42
N SER A 52 -4.96 5.06 -3.31
CA SER A 52 -3.96 4.60 -4.27
C SER A 52 -2.86 5.66 -4.34
N TRP A 53 -1.82 5.53 -3.52
CA TRP A 53 -0.75 6.51 -3.45
C TRP A 53 0.44 6.13 -4.32
N PRO A 54 0.98 7.05 -5.13
CA PRO A 54 2.15 6.76 -5.93
C PRO A 54 3.38 6.55 -5.05
N VAL A 55 4.19 5.57 -5.45
CA VAL A 55 5.41 5.17 -4.77
C VAL A 55 6.60 5.51 -5.65
N ALA A 56 7.52 6.30 -5.12
CA ALA A 56 8.70 6.78 -5.82
C ALA A 56 9.99 6.05 -5.36
N ASP A 57 10.97 5.99 -6.26
CA ASP A 57 12.32 5.45 -5.99
C ASP A 57 13.26 6.45 -5.30
N GLY A 58 12.79 7.68 -5.07
CA GLY A 58 13.56 8.75 -4.44
C GLY A 58 12.67 9.75 -3.68
N PRO A 59 13.29 10.58 -2.82
CA PRO A 59 12.57 11.53 -1.97
C PRO A 59 12.21 12.85 -2.67
N THR A 60 12.68 13.06 -3.90
CA THR A 60 12.55 14.33 -4.63
C THR A 60 11.34 14.32 -5.55
N PRO A 61 10.76 15.49 -5.88
CA PRO A 61 9.58 15.57 -6.76
C PRO A 61 9.78 15.04 -8.19
N ASP A 62 11.03 14.95 -8.64
CA ASP A 62 11.45 14.42 -9.94
C ASP A 62 11.77 12.91 -9.92
N ALA A 63 11.68 12.26 -8.75
CA ALA A 63 11.89 10.82 -8.62
C ALA A 63 10.87 10.02 -9.46
N ASN A 64 11.29 8.84 -9.92
CA ASN A 64 10.42 8.01 -10.75
C ASN A 64 9.33 7.40 -9.89
N ILE A 65 8.09 7.45 -10.36
CA ILE A 65 7.06 6.57 -9.85
C ILE A 65 7.36 5.15 -10.32
N VAL A 66 7.45 4.23 -9.38
CA VAL A 66 7.77 2.81 -9.58
C VAL A 66 6.62 1.88 -9.20
N GLY A 67 5.53 2.44 -8.68
CA GLY A 67 4.36 1.66 -8.30
C GLY A 67 3.33 2.48 -7.55
N GLN A 68 2.38 1.76 -6.97
CA GLN A 68 1.29 2.28 -6.17
C GLN A 68 1.19 1.53 -4.83
N LEU A 69 0.91 2.27 -3.77
CA LEU A 69 0.48 1.76 -2.48
C LEU A 69 -1.04 1.87 -2.42
N GLN A 70 -1.71 0.73 -2.52
CA GLN A 70 -3.17 0.68 -2.67
C GLN A 70 -3.78 -0.04 -1.49
N GLY A 71 -4.91 0.48 -0.98
CA GLY A 71 -5.56 -0.17 0.13
C GLY A 71 -6.64 0.66 0.80
N THR A 72 -6.90 0.27 2.03
CA THR A 72 -7.89 0.90 2.90
C THR A 72 -7.29 1.20 4.26
N SER A 73 -7.74 2.29 4.88
CA SER A 73 -7.44 2.58 6.27
C SER A 73 -8.70 2.85 7.07
N VAL A 74 -8.65 2.52 8.36
CA VAL A 74 -9.70 2.83 9.32
C VAL A 74 -9.08 3.54 10.49
N GLN A 75 -9.68 4.65 10.91
CA GLN A 75 -9.30 5.29 12.17
C GLN A 75 -9.83 4.44 13.32
N VAL A 76 -8.93 3.92 14.15
CA VAL A 76 -9.26 2.91 15.18
C VAL A 76 -9.33 3.47 16.59
N ALA A 77 -9.15 4.78 16.78
CA ALA A 77 -9.23 5.42 18.08
C ALA A 77 -9.97 6.77 18.02
N ASN A 78 -10.68 7.08 19.10
CA ASN A 78 -11.22 8.42 19.35
C ASN A 78 -10.17 9.36 19.95
N THR A 79 -9.20 8.81 20.68
CA THR A 79 -8.08 9.56 21.24
C THR A 79 -6.88 8.61 21.35
N PRO A 80 -5.70 8.96 20.79
CA PRO A 80 -5.45 10.15 19.96
C PRO A 80 -6.19 10.09 18.62
N VAL A 81 -6.43 11.26 18.01
CA VAL A 81 -7.28 11.44 16.80
C VAL A 81 -6.63 10.91 15.51
N VAL A 82 -5.38 10.43 15.57
CA VAL A 82 -4.59 10.05 14.39
C VAL A 82 -4.04 8.62 14.47
N VAL A 83 -4.85 7.68 14.95
CA VAL A 83 -4.49 6.25 14.98
C VAL A 83 -5.24 5.52 13.88
N TYR A 84 -4.49 4.99 12.92
CA TYR A 84 -5.03 4.33 11.73
C TYR A 84 -4.54 2.89 11.67
N HIS A 85 -5.45 1.97 11.36
CA HIS A 85 -5.10 0.66 10.86
C HIS A 85 -5.06 0.70 9.33
N TYR A 86 -4.00 0.18 8.73
CA TYR A 86 -3.82 0.10 7.29
C TYR A 86 -3.85 -1.35 6.84
N SER A 87 -4.67 -1.64 5.83
CA SER A 87 -4.61 -2.85 5.03
C SER A 87 -4.28 -2.44 3.61
N LEU A 88 -3.06 -2.73 3.17
CA LEU A 88 -2.52 -2.22 1.91
C LEU A 88 -1.62 -3.23 1.20
N GLY A 89 -1.48 -3.04 -0.11
CA GLY A 89 -0.56 -3.75 -0.97
C GLY A 89 0.33 -2.77 -1.73
N LEU A 90 1.59 -3.17 -1.94
CA LEU A 90 2.51 -2.47 -2.81
C LEU A 90 2.49 -3.15 -4.18
N VAL A 91 2.07 -2.40 -5.20
CA VAL A 91 1.97 -2.87 -6.59
C VAL A 91 3.04 -2.15 -7.39
N PHE A 92 4.08 -2.88 -7.80
CA PHE A 92 5.08 -2.33 -8.71
C PHE A 92 4.52 -2.27 -10.13
N GLU A 93 4.71 -1.15 -10.80
CA GLU A 93 4.33 -0.99 -12.19
C GLU A 93 5.42 -1.59 -13.08
N ASP A 94 5.02 -2.43 -14.03
CA ASP A 94 5.94 -3.02 -15.00
C ASP A 94 6.31 -1.99 -16.07
N LYS A 95 7.61 -1.70 -16.23
CA LYS A 95 8.14 -0.90 -17.34
C LYS A 95 8.70 -1.79 -18.44
N ARG A 96 8.03 -2.91 -18.75
CA ARG A 96 8.38 -3.73 -19.92
C ARG A 96 8.04 -3.04 -21.23
#